data_AF-A0A6V7L6S9-F1
#
_entry.id   AF-A0A6V7L6S9-F1
#
_cell.length_a   1.000
_cell.length_b   1.000
_cell.length_c   1.000
_cell.angle_alpha   90.00
_cell.angle_beta   90.00
_cell.angle_gamma   90.00
#
_symmetry.space_group_name_H-M   'P 1'
#
loop_
_entity.id
_entity.type
_entity.pdbx_description
1 polymer ?
#
loop_
_entity_poly.entity_id
_entity_poly.type
_entity_poly.pdbx_seq_one_letter_code
_entity_poly.pdbx_strand_id
1 'polypeptide(L)' 'AVAYEFGPGRGLITYTFPTDRRPEMKRDTIALGFVTSINDAVLLRMESATSDDYLEIEI' A
#
# COMPACT_ATOMS: atom_id res chain seq x y z
N ALA A 1 -9.13 -14.43 -6.57
CA ALA A 1 -8.33 -13.19 -6.48
C ALA A 1 -9.25 -12.01 -6.79
N VAL A 2 -9.05 -10.88 -6.12
CA VAL A 2 -9.79 -9.63 -6.38
C VAL A 2 -8.83 -8.68 -7.08
N ALA A 3 -9.30 -7.97 -8.10
CA ALA A 3 -8.53 -6.97 -8.84
C ALA A 3 -9.29 -5.64 -8.84
N TYR A 4 -8.53 -4.54 -8.88
CA TYR A 4 -9.07 -3.18 -8.93
C TYR A 4 -8.49 -2.46 -10.15
N GLU A 5 -9.34 -1.67 -10.82
CA GLU A 5 -8.93 -0.80 -11.90
C GLU A 5 -8.94 0.66 -11.40
N PHE A 6 -7.81 1.34 -11.57
CA PHE A 6 -7.66 2.76 -11.27
C PHE A 6 -7.81 3.53 -12.58
N GLY A 7 -8.89 4.31 -12.70
CA GLY A 7 -9.20 5.10 -13.90
C GLY A 7 -8.26 6.32 -14.09
N PRO A 8 -8.61 7.26 -14.99
CA PRO A 8 -7.76 8.41 -15.36
C PRO A 8 -7.45 9.42 -14.23
N GLY A 9 -7.95 9.18 -13.02
CA GLY A 9 -7.75 10.02 -11.85
C GLY A 9 -7.02 9.28 -10.74
N ARG A 10 -6.77 9.98 -9.63
CA ARG A 10 -6.24 9.33 -8.43
C ARG A 10 -7.30 8.43 -7.83
N GLY A 11 -7.04 7.12 -7.79
CA GLY A 11 -7.80 6.21 -6.94
C GLY A 11 -6.96 5.85 -5.70
N LEU A 12 -7.64 5.67 -4.58
CA LEU A 12 -7.02 5.31 -3.31
C LEU A 12 -7.88 4.27 -2.61
N ILE A 13 -7.26 3.16 -2.24
CA ILE A 13 -7.85 2.19 -1.34
C ILE A 13 -7.07 2.28 -0.04
N THR A 14 -7.76 2.60 1.05
CA THR A 14 -7.15 2.73 2.37
C THR A 14 -7.68 1.65 3.28
N TYR A 15 -6.76 0.97 3.96
CA TYR A 15 -7.08 0.12 5.08
C TYR A 15 -6.37 0.66 6.32
N THR A 16 -7.12 0.84 7.41
CA THR A 16 -6.59 1.28 8.70
C THR A 16 -6.89 0.21 9.73
N PHE A 17 -5.84 -0.35 10.34
CA PHE A 17 -6.01 -1.26 11.46
C PHE A 17 -6.72 -0.54 12.62
N PRO A 18 -7.70 -1.19 13.28
CA PRO A 18 -8.19 -0.75 14.59
C PRO A 18 -7.02 -0.50 15.53
N THR A 19 -7.12 0.52 16.39
CA THR A 19 -6.01 0.97 17.25
C THR A 19 -5.47 -0.14 18.15
N ASP A 20 -6.34 -1.03 18.61
CA ASP A 20 -6.06 -2.21 19.45
C ASP A 20 -5.48 -3.41 18.68
N ARG A 21 -5.44 -3.36 17.33
CA ARG A 21 -5.01 -4.47 16.46
C ARG A 21 -3.93 -4.08 15.48
N ARG A 22 -3.21 -2.98 15.74
CA ARG A 22 -2.07 -2.56 14.92
C ARG A 22 -0.93 -3.58 15.10
N PRO A 23 -0.47 -4.22 14.02
CA PRO A 23 0.61 -5.19 14.12
C PRO A 23 1.96 -4.49 14.31
N GLU A 24 2.85 -5.11 15.08
CA GLU A 24 4.26 -4.76 15.15
C GLU A 24 5.05 -5.92 14.53
N MET A 25 5.70 -5.67 13.40
CA MET A 25 6.29 -6.73 12.58
C MET A 25 7.81 -6.56 12.50
N LYS A 26 8.55 -7.66 12.69
CA LYS A 26 10.01 -7.68 12.54
C LYS A 26 10.45 -8.09 11.13
N ARG A 27 9.56 -8.73 10.38
CA ARG A 27 9.76 -9.21 9.01
C ARG A 27 8.41 -9.28 8.31
N ASP A 28 8.35 -8.67 7.14
CA ASP A 28 7.15 -8.60 6.31
C ASP A 28 7.37 -9.26 4.96
N THR A 29 6.32 -9.81 4.37
CA THR A 29 6.33 -10.31 2.99
C THR A 29 5.11 -9.74 2.28
N ILE A 30 5.36 -8.96 1.23
CA ILE A 30 4.34 -8.28 0.44
C ILE A 30 4.46 -8.77 -1.00
N ALA A 31 3.33 -9.11 -1.61
CA ALA A 31 3.25 -9.49 -3.02
C ALA A 31 2.01 -8.83 -3.65
N LEU A 32 2.23 -8.15 -4.78
CA LEU A 32 1.19 -7.47 -5.56
C LEU A 32 1.43 -7.73 -7.04
N GLY A 33 0.38 -8.11 -7.77
CA GLY A 33 0.37 -8.08 -9.22
C GLY A 33 -0.20 -6.77 -9.72
N PHE A 34 0.50 -6.09 -10.64
CA PHE A 34 0.03 -4.84 -11.25
C PHE A 34 0.33 -4.84 -12.74
N VAL A 35 -0.42 -4.02 -13.48
CA VAL A 35 -0.17 -3.71 -14.90
C VAL A 35 -0.46 -2.23 -15.11
N THR A 36 0.45 -1.53 -15.77
CA THR A 36 0.32 -0.09 -16.00
C THR A 36 1.22 0.34 -17.16
N SER A 37 0.84 1.41 -17.84
CA SER A 37 1.67 2.13 -18.80
C SER A 37 2.30 3.40 -18.21
N ILE A 38 2.05 3.67 -16.92
CA ILE A 38 2.60 4.81 -16.18
C ILE A 38 4.00 4.44 -15.69
N ASN A 39 4.94 5.37 -15.84
CA ASN A 39 6.36 5.17 -15.51
C ASN A 39 6.79 5.71 -14.15
N ASP A 40 5.89 6.42 -13.45
CA ASP A 40 6.15 7.02 -12.14
C ASP A 40 4.84 6.95 -11.33
N ALA A 41 4.78 6.01 -10.39
CA ALA A 41 3.61 5.80 -9.56
C ALA A 41 3.92 5.09 -8.23
N VAL A 42 3.27 5.55 -7.16
CA VAL A 42 3.17 4.79 -5.90
C VAL A 42 2.07 3.74 -6.00
N LEU A 43 2.43 2.47 -5.86
CA LEU A 43 1.51 1.33 -5.94
C LEU A 43 0.97 0.92 -4.58
N LEU A 44 1.79 1.02 -3.54
CA LEU A 44 1.44 0.68 -2.16
C LEU A 44 2.23 1.58 -1.21
N ARG A 45 1.56 2.08 -0.17
CA ARG A 45 2.19 2.75 0.96
C ARG A 45 1.60 2.23 2.27
N MET A 46 2.47 1.86 3.19
CA MET A 46 2.13 1.44 4.55
C MET A 46 2.83 2.38 5.53
N GLU A 47 2.05 3.05 6.37
CA GLU A 47 2.59 4.03 7.32
C GLU A 47 2.49 3.47 8.75
N SER A 48 3.57 3.65 9.51
CA SER A 48 3.55 3.44 10.96
C SER A 48 2.60 4.44 11.60
N ALA A 49 1.89 3.99 12.64
CA ALA A 49 0.98 4.87 13.36
C ALA A 49 1.65 5.54 14.59
N THR A 50 2.88 5.13 14.92
CA THR A 50 3.58 5.52 16.16
C THR A 50 5.00 6.01 15.92
N SER A 51 5.51 5.88 14.69
CA SER A 51 6.81 6.40 14.26
C SER A 51 6.67 7.03 12.87
N ASP A 52 7.73 7.67 12.39
CA ASP A 52 7.78 8.24 11.04
C ASP A 52 8.18 7.19 9.97
N ASP A 53 8.20 5.90 10.36
CA ASP A 53 8.58 4.81 9.46
C ASP A 53 7.46 4.47 8.49
N TYR A 54 7.83 4.19 7.25
CA TYR A 54 6.91 3.69 6.24
C TYR A 54 7.58 2.69 5.31
N LEU A 55 6.75 1.90 4.64
CA LEU A 55 7.13 1.07 3.50
C LEU A 55 6.37 1.57 2.28
N GLU A 56 7.08 1.73 1.17
CA GLU A 56 6.51 2.15 -0.10
C GLU A 56 7.00 1.23 -1.23
N ILE A 57 6.10 0.92 -2.16
CA ILE A 57 6.41 0.25 -3.42
C ILE A 57 6.02 1.21 -4.53
N GLU A 58 7.02 1.60 -5.32
CA GLU A 58 6.91 2.50 -6.46
C GLU A 58 7.53 1.86 -7.72
N ILE A 59 7.20 2.44 -8.87
CA ILE A 59 7.76 2.14 -10.18
C ILE A 59 8.16 3.41 -10.91
#